data_AF-A0A1H3B9I0-F1
#
_entry.id   AF-A0A1H3B9I0-F1
#
_cell.length_a   1.000
_cell.length_b   1.000
_cell.length_c   1.000
_cell.angle_alpha   90.00
_cell.angle_beta   90.00
_cell.angle_gamma   90.00
#
_symmetry.space_group_name_H-M   'P 1'
#
loop_
_entity.id
_entity.type
_entity.pdbx_description
1 polymer ?
#
loop_
_entity_poly.entity_id
_entity_poly.type
_entity_poly.pdbx_seq_one_letter_code
_entity_poly.pdbx_strand_id
1 'polypeptide(L)'
;MTFQVPAHFKRAVDHAMKLYSMGGGSYVQAPTWEEAEETFKESLRQLRKVAPTPEAVDGLTPKGKIQFLKAYRDFDDAYSDLQVYSEYQERNLERDYHITEQDIEDYNGKFVNVKEELKKDPAGGDDPDINLAISYDLRCWHRDQIDEDYILKLMEATRTDETALIIAQDTRTKRIIKEINEEIARFRKTNPARAEILEGIWKEYQDNPSMFINQNFADVMNNRVRAKVKGLVDDFAKEWCVEPGALEFFIETYDVNKDPHEKQVNQDALKKASNIREYRKTHPNIGLKYWGLLLENIRKLYVEKLQKLLEC
;
A
#
# COMPACT_ATOMS: atom_id res chain seq x y z
N MET A 1 -15.95 -5.34 -37.13
CA MET A 1 -15.90 -4.94 -35.70
C MET A 1 -14.46 -4.90 -35.28
N THR A 2 -13.98 -3.71 -34.96
CA THR A 2 -12.58 -3.34 -34.73
C THR A 2 -12.11 -3.77 -33.34
N PHE A 3 -11.13 -4.67 -33.28
CA PHE A 3 -10.32 -4.91 -32.08
C PHE A 3 -9.29 -3.78 -31.96
N GLN A 4 -9.58 -2.76 -31.15
CA GLN A 4 -8.60 -1.76 -30.71
C GLN A 4 -8.59 -1.69 -29.18
N VAL A 5 -8.00 -2.70 -28.54
CA VAL A 5 -7.74 -2.72 -27.09
C VAL A 5 -6.36 -3.29 -26.70
N PRO A 6 -5.64 -4.09 -27.53
CA PRO A 6 -4.30 -4.57 -27.13
C PRO A 6 -3.18 -3.51 -27.12
N ALA A 7 -3.31 -2.42 -27.89
CA ALA A 7 -2.20 -1.47 -28.09
C ALA A 7 -2.05 -0.44 -26.96
N HIS A 8 -3.14 -0.06 -26.27
CA HIS A 8 -3.09 0.85 -25.13
C HIS A 8 -2.56 0.17 -23.86
N PHE A 9 -2.93 -1.10 -23.64
CA PHE A 9 -2.40 -1.89 -22.52
C PHE A 9 -0.89 -2.13 -22.66
N LYS A 10 -0.41 -2.41 -23.87
CA LYS A 10 1.02 -2.57 -24.12
C LYS A 10 1.80 -1.26 -23.90
N ARG A 11 1.26 -0.10 -24.27
CA ARG A 11 1.90 1.20 -23.98
C ARG A 11 1.91 1.56 -22.48
N ALA A 12 0.87 1.24 -21.73
CA ALA A 12 0.84 1.48 -20.28
C ALA A 12 1.80 0.54 -19.53
N VAL A 13 1.85 -0.73 -19.94
CA VAL A 13 2.81 -1.72 -19.41
C VAL A 13 4.24 -1.40 -19.83
N ASP A 14 4.47 -0.94 -21.07
CA ASP A 14 5.78 -0.49 -21.53
C ASP A 14 6.18 0.83 -20.84
N HIS A 15 5.24 1.70 -20.45
CA HIS A 15 5.53 2.92 -19.69
C HIS A 15 5.85 2.62 -18.21
N ALA A 16 5.12 1.68 -17.61
CA ALA A 16 5.44 1.14 -16.27
C ALA A 16 6.79 0.42 -16.30
N MET A 17 7.05 -0.43 -17.31
CA MET A 17 8.36 -1.05 -17.51
C MET A 17 9.45 -0.03 -17.82
N LYS A 18 9.16 1.09 -18.48
CA LYS A 18 10.17 2.14 -18.75
C LYS A 18 10.49 2.96 -17.50
N LEU A 19 9.51 3.19 -16.62
CA LEU A 19 9.74 3.76 -15.28
C LEU A 19 10.61 2.84 -14.42
N TYR A 20 10.42 1.52 -14.51
CA TYR A 20 11.24 0.52 -13.80
C TYR A 20 12.57 0.18 -14.52
N SER A 21 12.64 0.28 -15.85
CA SER A 21 13.84 -0.05 -16.66
C SER A 21 14.74 1.16 -16.90
N MET A 22 14.33 2.35 -16.48
CA MET A 22 15.23 3.50 -16.27
C MET A 22 16.00 3.32 -14.94
N GLY A 23 16.47 2.10 -14.68
CA GLY A 23 17.62 1.89 -13.81
C GLY A 23 18.85 2.47 -14.50
N GLY A 24 19.18 3.72 -14.15
CA GLY A 24 20.43 4.36 -14.55
C GLY A 24 20.38 5.88 -14.55
N GLY A 25 20.64 6.49 -13.39
CA GLY A 25 21.05 7.89 -13.31
C GLY A 25 20.46 8.66 -12.15
N SER A 26 21.29 8.85 -11.11
CA SER A 26 21.03 9.51 -9.83
C SER A 26 20.13 8.71 -8.90
N TYR A 27 20.70 8.16 -7.84
CA TYR A 27 19.97 7.99 -6.59
C TYR A 27 19.24 9.31 -6.36
N VAL A 28 17.91 9.31 -6.39
CA VAL A 28 17.15 10.43 -5.83
C VAL A 28 17.47 10.33 -4.35
N GLN A 29 18.43 11.12 -3.89
CA GLN A 29 18.71 11.21 -2.46
C GLN A 29 17.38 11.58 -1.82
N ALA A 30 16.95 10.78 -0.85
CA ALA A 30 15.81 11.15 -0.04
C ALA A 30 16.08 12.56 0.50
N PRO A 31 15.07 13.46 0.48
CA PRO A 31 15.26 14.83 0.93
C PRO A 31 15.78 14.85 2.38
N THR A 32 16.45 15.91 2.79
CA THR A 32 16.75 16.07 4.22
C THR A 32 15.46 16.32 5.01
N TRP A 33 15.52 16.18 6.34
CA TRP A 33 14.39 16.56 7.21
C TRP A 33 13.93 17.98 6.90
N GLU A 34 14.87 18.91 6.75
CA GLU A 34 14.56 20.32 6.50
C GLU A 34 13.85 20.51 5.15
N GLU A 35 14.27 19.78 4.11
CA GLU A 35 13.64 19.84 2.79
C GLU A 35 12.22 19.24 2.81
N ALA A 36 12.04 18.12 3.50
CA ALA A 36 10.72 17.50 3.68
C ALA A 36 9.79 18.39 4.53
N GLU A 37 10.32 18.97 5.61
CA GLU A 37 9.59 19.88 6.50
C GLU A 37 9.16 21.16 5.77
N GLU A 38 10.03 21.75 4.95
CA GLU A 38 9.66 22.91 4.13
C GLU A 38 8.63 22.54 3.05
N THR A 39 8.73 21.35 2.46
CA THR A 39 7.73 20.85 1.49
C THR A 39 6.36 20.71 2.14
N PHE A 40 6.30 20.12 3.35
CA PHE A 40 5.08 20.02 4.13
C PHE A 40 4.50 21.40 4.51
N LYS A 41 5.33 22.34 4.96
CA LYS A 41 4.87 23.70 5.28
C LYS A 41 4.32 24.44 4.05
N GLU A 42 4.92 24.23 2.88
CA GLU A 42 4.43 24.83 1.63
C GLU A 42 3.10 24.19 1.21
N SER A 43 2.99 22.86 1.19
CA SER A 43 1.74 22.18 0.83
C SER A 43 0.60 22.54 1.78
N LEU A 44 0.86 22.63 3.09
CA LEU A 44 -0.11 23.10 4.08
C LEU A 44 -0.54 24.56 3.82
N ARG A 45 0.40 25.44 3.44
CA ARG A 45 0.05 26.83 3.06
C ARG A 45 -0.81 26.86 1.80
N GLN A 46 -0.54 26.01 0.80
CA GLN A 46 -1.33 25.94 -0.42
C GLN A 46 -2.74 25.39 -0.16
N LEU A 47 -2.85 24.34 0.66
CA LEU A 47 -4.13 23.83 1.14
C LEU A 47 -4.96 24.94 1.79
N ARG A 48 -4.36 25.70 2.71
CA ARG A 48 -5.02 26.81 3.42
C ARG A 48 -5.40 27.99 2.53
N LYS A 49 -4.72 28.21 1.40
CA LYS A 49 -5.13 29.23 0.41
C LYS A 49 -6.42 28.85 -0.30
N VAL A 50 -6.64 27.54 -0.53
CA VAL A 50 -7.85 27.04 -1.19
C VAL A 50 -8.99 26.89 -0.19
N ALA A 51 -8.71 26.26 0.96
CA ALA A 51 -9.65 26.06 2.05
C ALA A 51 -8.95 26.39 3.37
N PRO A 52 -9.18 27.58 3.97
CA PRO A 52 -8.53 27.97 5.22
C PRO A 52 -8.84 27.04 6.41
N THR A 53 -10.04 26.46 6.42
CA THR A 53 -10.50 25.46 7.39
C THR A 53 -11.20 24.30 6.66
N PRO A 54 -11.35 23.12 7.29
CA PRO A 54 -12.10 22.00 6.70
C PRO A 54 -13.53 22.38 6.29
N GLU A 55 -14.23 23.19 7.09
CA GLU A 55 -15.61 23.63 6.82
C GLU A 55 -15.68 24.53 5.58
N ALA A 56 -14.62 25.29 5.29
CA ALA A 56 -14.57 26.15 4.12
C ALA A 56 -14.70 25.37 2.80
N VAL A 57 -14.39 24.07 2.80
CA VAL A 57 -14.54 23.18 1.64
C VAL A 57 -16.00 23.09 1.18
N ASP A 58 -16.96 23.16 2.10
CA ASP A 58 -18.40 23.04 1.78
C ASP A 58 -18.90 24.21 0.92
N GLY A 59 -18.29 25.38 1.06
CA GLY A 59 -18.61 26.59 0.32
C GLY A 59 -17.89 26.73 -1.02
N LEU A 60 -17.03 25.78 -1.40
CA LEU A 60 -16.24 25.89 -2.62
C LEU A 60 -17.09 25.73 -3.87
N THR A 61 -16.81 26.56 -4.87
CA THR A 61 -17.33 26.38 -6.24
C THR A 61 -16.83 25.05 -6.82
N PRO A 62 -17.46 24.49 -7.88
CA PRO A 62 -16.97 23.27 -8.52
C PRO A 62 -15.49 23.33 -8.93
N LYS A 63 -15.04 24.49 -9.45
CA LYS A 63 -13.63 24.73 -9.77
C LYS A 63 -12.75 24.76 -8.51
N GLY A 64 -13.24 25.35 -7.42
CA GLY A 64 -12.57 25.36 -6.12
C GLY A 64 -12.42 23.96 -5.52
N LYS A 65 -13.44 23.10 -5.67
CA LYS A 65 -13.40 21.70 -5.23
C LYS A 65 -12.29 20.89 -5.93
N ILE A 66 -12.10 21.10 -7.23
CA ILE A 66 -10.99 20.47 -7.98
C ILE A 66 -9.62 20.97 -7.47
N GLN A 67 -9.50 22.29 -7.22
CA GLN A 67 -8.27 22.86 -6.65
C GLN A 67 -7.99 22.33 -5.24
N PHE A 68 -9.04 22.12 -4.45
CA PHE A 68 -8.94 21.52 -3.12
C PHE A 68 -8.43 20.09 -3.19
N LEU A 69 -8.97 19.23 -4.07
CA LEU A 69 -8.46 17.86 -4.21
C LEU A 69 -6.97 17.83 -4.55
N LYS A 70 -6.50 18.71 -5.46
CA LYS A 70 -5.08 18.81 -5.79
C LYS A 70 -4.23 19.25 -4.60
N ALA A 71 -4.63 20.34 -3.95
CA ALA A 71 -3.89 20.89 -2.81
C ALA A 71 -3.87 19.92 -1.62
N TYR A 72 -4.96 19.18 -1.41
CA TYR A 72 -5.03 18.19 -0.35
C TYR A 72 -4.19 16.96 -0.66
N ARG A 73 -4.18 16.48 -1.90
CA ARG A 73 -3.28 15.42 -2.35
C ARG A 73 -1.82 15.79 -2.09
N ASP A 74 -1.40 16.97 -2.52
CA ASP A 74 -0.02 17.42 -2.35
C ASP A 74 0.33 17.62 -0.86
N PHE A 75 -0.66 17.97 -0.03
CA PHE A 75 -0.54 18.01 1.43
C PHE A 75 -0.38 16.62 2.05
N ASP A 76 -1.28 15.70 1.71
CA ASP A 76 -1.27 14.30 2.17
C ASP A 76 0.06 13.63 1.79
N ASP A 77 0.51 13.86 0.57
CA ASP A 77 1.80 13.40 0.09
C ASP A 77 2.98 13.89 0.95
N ALA A 78 3.05 15.21 1.15
CA ALA A 78 4.13 15.81 1.93
C ALA A 78 4.04 15.48 3.44
N TYR A 79 2.84 15.29 3.97
CA TYR A 79 2.63 14.92 5.36
C TYR A 79 3.08 13.48 5.62
N SER A 80 2.69 12.53 4.77
CA SER A 80 3.23 11.16 4.81
C SER A 80 4.75 11.14 4.70
N ASP A 81 5.32 11.93 3.77
CA ASP A 81 6.78 11.99 3.62
C ASP A 81 7.47 12.60 4.85
N LEU A 82 6.83 13.54 5.54
CA LEU A 82 7.37 14.14 6.77
C LEU A 82 7.37 13.15 7.96
N GLN A 83 6.35 12.30 8.07
CA GLN A 83 6.17 11.38 9.21
C GLN A 83 7.29 10.33 9.32
N VAL A 84 8.05 10.10 8.25
CA VAL A 84 9.10 9.06 8.18
C VAL A 84 10.43 9.46 8.81
N TYR A 85 10.58 10.71 9.24
CA TYR A 85 11.80 11.23 9.88
C TYR A 85 11.63 11.18 11.40
N SER A 86 12.69 10.79 12.14
CA SER A 86 12.61 10.66 13.60
C SER A 86 12.36 12.01 14.29
N GLU A 87 12.80 13.11 13.67
CA GLU A 87 12.55 14.48 14.09
C GLU A 87 11.05 14.80 14.19
N TYR A 88 10.20 14.13 13.41
CA TYR A 88 8.75 14.29 13.47
C TYR A 88 8.19 14.00 14.87
N GLN A 89 8.75 13.02 15.58
CA GLN A 89 8.29 12.64 16.93
C GLN A 89 8.55 13.74 17.98
N GLU A 90 9.51 14.63 17.72
CA GLU A 90 9.82 15.77 18.58
C GLU A 90 8.95 17.01 18.25
N ARG A 91 8.24 16.98 17.11
CA ARG A 91 7.33 18.02 16.68
C ARG A 91 5.94 17.83 17.27
N ASN A 92 5.27 18.95 17.48
CA ASN A 92 3.87 18.98 17.85
C ASN A 92 3.12 19.75 16.76
N LEU A 93 2.18 19.08 16.08
CA LEU A 93 1.48 19.64 14.92
C LEU A 93 0.81 21.00 15.22
N GLU A 94 0.16 21.10 16.38
CA GLU A 94 -0.57 22.30 16.79
C GLU A 94 0.39 23.45 17.11
N ARG A 95 1.46 23.17 17.86
CA ARG A 95 2.47 24.18 18.25
C ARG A 95 3.31 24.64 17.06
N ASP A 96 3.80 23.70 16.26
CA ASP A 96 4.86 23.94 15.28
C ASP A 96 4.31 24.28 13.88
N TYR A 97 3.11 23.78 13.54
CA TYR A 97 2.50 23.96 12.22
C TYR A 97 1.08 24.57 12.28
N HIS A 98 0.57 24.81 13.49
CA HIS A 98 -0.76 25.36 13.74
C HIS A 98 -1.89 24.54 13.12
N ILE A 99 -1.71 23.23 12.99
CA ILE A 99 -2.73 22.30 12.51
C ILE A 99 -2.91 21.20 13.56
N THR A 100 -4.13 20.79 13.84
CA THR A 100 -4.39 19.68 14.76
C THR A 100 -4.57 18.38 14.01
N GLU A 101 -4.41 17.28 14.75
CA GLU A 101 -4.75 15.94 14.27
C GLU A 101 -6.21 15.81 13.82
N GLN A 102 -7.12 16.56 14.46
CA GLN A 102 -8.54 16.61 14.12
C GLN A 102 -8.76 17.38 12.81
N ASP A 103 -8.07 18.52 12.61
CA ASP A 103 -8.19 19.28 11.36
C ASP A 103 -7.81 18.41 10.14
N ILE A 104 -6.76 17.60 10.27
CA ILE A 104 -6.29 16.69 9.21
C ILE A 104 -7.36 15.63 8.91
N GLU A 105 -7.99 15.06 9.94
CA GLU A 105 -9.09 14.10 9.79
C GLU A 105 -10.33 14.72 9.16
N ASP A 106 -10.66 15.96 9.53
CA ASP A 106 -11.78 16.68 8.98
C ASP A 106 -11.55 17.02 7.50
N TYR A 107 -10.35 17.49 7.13
CA TYR A 107 -9.99 17.66 5.72
C TYR A 107 -10.02 16.35 4.93
N ASN A 108 -9.58 15.23 5.52
CA ASN A 108 -9.67 13.89 4.92
C ASN A 108 -11.12 13.55 4.59
N GLY A 109 -12.03 13.72 5.55
CA GLY A 109 -13.46 13.50 5.35
C GLY A 109 -14.03 14.38 4.24
N LYS A 110 -13.63 15.66 4.18
CA LYS A 110 -14.01 16.57 3.10
C LYS A 110 -13.46 16.13 1.73
N PHE A 111 -12.22 15.65 1.67
CA PHE A 111 -11.62 15.11 0.45
C PHE A 111 -12.41 13.94 -0.11
N VAL A 112 -12.74 12.95 0.73
CA VAL A 112 -13.54 11.79 0.32
C VAL A 112 -14.92 12.23 -0.19
N ASN A 113 -15.58 13.14 0.52
CA ASN A 113 -16.88 13.65 0.10
C ASN A 113 -16.83 14.37 -1.26
N VAL A 114 -15.84 15.24 -1.47
CA VAL A 114 -15.65 15.96 -2.74
C VAL A 114 -15.31 15.00 -3.88
N LYS A 115 -14.46 13.99 -3.63
CA LYS A 115 -14.11 12.93 -4.58
C LYS A 115 -15.37 12.16 -5.02
N GLU A 116 -16.25 11.81 -4.07
CA GLU A 116 -17.52 11.12 -4.37
C GLU A 116 -18.56 12.02 -5.08
N GLU A 117 -18.61 13.31 -4.74
CA GLU A 117 -19.49 14.28 -5.43
C GLU A 117 -19.12 14.42 -6.90
N LEU A 118 -17.82 14.60 -7.20
CA LEU A 118 -17.32 14.75 -8.56
C LEU A 118 -17.44 13.47 -9.40
N LYS A 119 -17.44 12.28 -8.77
CA LYS A 119 -17.76 11.01 -9.46
C LYS A 119 -19.22 10.93 -9.90
N LYS A 120 -20.15 11.51 -9.12
CA LYS A 120 -21.60 11.43 -9.36
C LYS A 120 -22.10 12.48 -10.35
N ASP A 121 -21.47 13.65 -10.37
CA ASP A 121 -21.78 14.73 -11.31
C ASP A 121 -20.49 15.24 -11.96
N PRO A 122 -20.07 14.66 -13.10
CA PRO A 122 -18.88 15.10 -13.81
C PRO A 122 -19.17 16.43 -14.51
N ALA A 123 -19.20 17.52 -13.73
CA ALA A 123 -19.40 18.89 -14.22
C ALA A 123 -18.26 19.38 -15.16
N GLY A 124 -17.24 18.56 -15.41
CA GLY A 124 -16.16 18.79 -16.37
C GLY A 124 -15.77 17.48 -17.04
N GLY A 125 -16.24 17.27 -18.27
CA GLY A 125 -15.83 16.14 -19.10
C GLY A 125 -14.31 16.13 -19.36
N ASP A 126 -13.74 14.92 -19.34
CA ASP A 126 -12.41 14.56 -19.84
C ASP A 126 -11.21 15.42 -19.39
N ASP A 127 -11.32 16.14 -18.27
CA ASP A 127 -10.18 16.87 -17.70
C ASP A 127 -9.21 15.86 -17.04
N PRO A 128 -7.97 15.71 -17.55
CA PRO A 128 -6.99 14.76 -17.03
C PRO A 128 -6.69 14.97 -15.54
N ASP A 129 -6.78 16.21 -15.07
CA ASP A 129 -6.47 16.56 -13.69
C ASP A 129 -7.59 16.17 -12.72
N ILE A 130 -8.85 16.21 -13.17
CA ILE A 130 -10.00 15.72 -12.40
C ILE A 130 -9.89 14.20 -12.28
N ASN A 131 -9.59 13.51 -13.38
CA ASN A 131 -9.40 12.06 -13.38
C ASN A 131 -8.26 11.63 -12.46
N LEU A 132 -7.12 12.34 -12.48
CA LEU A 132 -5.97 12.06 -11.61
C LEU A 132 -6.31 12.27 -10.13
N ALA A 133 -7.04 13.35 -9.81
CA ALA A 133 -7.47 13.64 -8.44
C ALA A 133 -8.49 12.61 -7.92
N ILE A 134 -9.41 12.15 -8.79
CA ILE A 134 -10.39 11.10 -8.45
C ILE A 134 -9.70 9.75 -8.27
N SER A 135 -8.64 9.44 -9.03
CA SER A 135 -7.90 8.18 -8.92
C SER A 135 -6.92 8.12 -7.74
N TYR A 136 -6.67 9.25 -7.07
CA TYR A 136 -5.73 9.30 -5.95
C TYR A 136 -6.33 8.66 -4.70
N ASP A 137 -5.60 7.74 -4.09
CA ASP A 137 -5.93 7.15 -2.80
C ASP A 137 -5.02 7.75 -1.73
N LEU A 138 -5.64 8.23 -0.65
CA LEU A 138 -4.98 8.96 0.45
C LEU A 138 -3.92 8.08 1.11
N ARG A 139 -2.71 8.61 1.26
CA ARG A 139 -1.59 7.98 1.98
C ARG A 139 -1.68 8.21 3.49
N CYS A 140 -2.23 9.33 3.96
CA CYS A 140 -2.29 9.63 5.40
C CYS A 140 -3.42 8.92 6.14
N TRP A 141 -4.23 8.09 5.47
CA TRP A 141 -5.37 7.41 6.09
C TRP A 141 -5.01 6.07 6.74
N HIS A 142 -3.90 6.01 7.47
CA HIS A 142 -3.58 4.89 8.35
C HIS A 142 -2.85 5.36 9.61
N ARG A 143 -3.56 6.06 10.50
CA ARG A 143 -3.07 6.35 11.87
C ARG A 143 -2.81 5.08 12.72
N ASP A 144 -3.17 3.89 12.19
CA ASP A 144 -2.86 2.56 12.72
C ASP A 144 -1.71 1.83 12.00
N GLN A 145 -1.09 2.43 10.97
CA GLN A 145 0.16 1.92 10.41
C GLN A 145 1.33 2.56 11.16
N ILE A 146 2.04 1.76 11.94
CA ILE A 146 3.49 1.95 12.01
C ILE A 146 3.98 1.60 10.61
N ASP A 147 4.53 2.56 9.90
CA ASP A 147 4.84 2.44 8.48
C ASP A 147 5.86 1.31 8.27
N GLU A 148 5.43 0.24 7.62
CA GLU A 148 6.37 -0.74 7.07
C GLU A 148 7.47 -0.01 6.29
N ASP A 149 7.11 1.03 5.53
CA ASP A 149 8.05 1.90 4.82
C ASP A 149 9.05 2.60 5.75
N TYR A 150 8.65 3.01 6.95
CA TYR A 150 9.55 3.59 7.94
C TYR A 150 10.52 2.53 8.49
N ILE A 151 10.02 1.35 8.83
CA ILE A 151 10.87 0.23 9.26
C ILE A 151 11.89 -0.12 8.16
N LEU A 152 11.45 -0.20 6.91
CA LEU A 152 12.32 -0.47 5.76
C LEU A 152 13.34 0.65 5.54
N LYS A 153 12.95 1.92 5.67
CA LYS A 153 13.87 3.07 5.60
C LYS A 153 14.93 3.03 6.71
N LEU A 154 14.53 2.70 7.95
CA LEU A 154 15.47 2.52 9.05
C LEU A 154 16.46 1.39 8.76
N MET A 155 15.99 0.26 8.21
CA MET A 155 16.87 -0.83 7.79
C MET A 155 17.86 -0.37 6.70
N GLU A 156 17.40 0.38 5.69
CA GLU A 156 18.26 0.95 4.65
C GLU A 156 19.32 1.90 5.23
N ALA A 157 18.95 2.74 6.20
CA ALA A 157 19.89 3.67 6.86
C ALA A 157 21.02 2.95 7.62
N THR A 158 20.88 1.65 7.92
CA THR A 158 21.95 0.85 8.52
C THR A 158 23.01 0.40 7.51
N ARG A 159 22.76 0.59 6.20
CA ARG A 159 23.66 0.13 5.12
C ARG A 159 24.67 1.17 4.69
N THR A 160 24.47 2.45 5.01
CA THR A 160 25.21 3.61 4.47
C THR A 160 26.70 3.70 4.82
N ASP A 161 27.31 2.63 5.30
CA ASP A 161 28.76 2.55 5.41
C ASP A 161 29.22 1.12 5.05
N GLU A 162 29.56 0.89 3.78
CA GLU A 162 30.36 -0.28 3.35
C GLU A 162 31.71 -0.36 4.11
N THR A 163 32.07 0.69 4.87
CA THR A 163 33.24 0.75 5.76
C THR A 163 32.92 0.63 7.26
N ALA A 164 31.65 0.64 7.70
CA ALA A 164 31.29 0.66 9.14
C ALA A 164 30.75 -0.66 9.69
N LEU A 165 30.71 -1.75 8.92
CA LEU A 165 30.59 -3.08 9.50
C LEU A 165 31.84 -3.48 10.33
N ILE A 166 32.93 -2.70 10.24
CA ILE A 166 34.07 -2.77 11.18
C ILE A 166 33.86 -1.86 12.42
N ILE A 167 32.88 -0.95 12.42
CA ILE A 167 32.59 -0.04 13.54
C ILE A 167 31.24 -0.42 14.18
N ALA A 168 31.19 -1.62 14.77
CA ALA A 168 30.12 -2.04 15.70
C ALA A 168 30.08 -1.21 17.01
N GLN A 169 30.59 0.02 17.01
CA GLN A 169 30.77 0.88 18.20
C GLN A 169 30.16 2.29 18.09
N ASP A 170 29.57 2.70 16.95
CA ASP A 170 28.90 4.00 16.91
C ASP A 170 27.57 3.96 17.69
N THR A 171 27.35 4.99 18.52
CA THR A 171 26.14 5.15 19.33
C THR A 171 24.91 5.34 18.45
N ARG A 172 25.08 5.90 17.25
CA ARG A 172 24.03 6.09 16.25
C ARG A 172 23.46 4.77 15.75
N THR A 173 24.30 3.85 15.29
CA THR A 173 23.87 2.54 14.75
C THR A 173 23.12 1.73 15.80
N LYS A 174 23.57 1.76 17.06
CA LYS A 174 22.87 1.09 18.18
C LYS A 174 21.49 1.68 18.45
N ARG A 175 21.31 3.00 18.29
CA ARG A 175 19.99 3.65 18.41
C ARG A 175 19.06 3.20 17.28
N ILE A 176 19.54 3.21 16.03
CA ILE A 176 18.76 2.78 14.87
C ILE A 176 18.34 1.31 15.00
N ILE A 177 19.25 0.41 15.41
CA ILE A 177 18.91 -1.01 15.63
C ILE A 177 17.83 -1.17 16.71
N LYS A 178 17.94 -0.43 17.81
CA LYS A 178 16.94 -0.46 18.89
C LYS A 178 15.58 0.03 18.39
N GLU A 179 15.58 1.12 17.64
CA GLU A 179 14.39 1.73 17.03
C GLU A 179 13.71 0.76 16.07
N ILE A 180 14.45 0.12 15.15
CA ILE A 180 13.92 -0.92 14.25
C ILE A 180 13.21 -2.02 15.04
N ASN A 181 13.83 -2.53 16.11
CA ASN A 181 13.23 -3.60 16.90
C ASN A 181 11.94 -3.14 17.61
N GLU A 182 11.91 -1.92 18.13
CA GLU A 182 10.73 -1.36 18.78
C GLU A 182 9.60 -1.09 17.78
N GLU A 183 9.92 -0.58 16.59
CA GLU A 183 8.93 -0.34 15.53
C GLU A 183 8.35 -1.62 14.98
N ILE A 184 9.17 -2.64 14.73
CA ILE A 184 8.68 -3.97 14.37
C ILE A 184 7.72 -4.52 15.44
N ALA A 185 8.06 -4.37 16.72
CA ALA A 185 7.21 -4.83 17.82
C ALA A 185 5.90 -4.02 17.93
N ARG A 186 5.92 -2.73 17.58
CA ARG A 186 4.71 -1.91 17.47
C ARG A 186 3.87 -2.34 16.26
N PHE A 187 4.45 -2.45 15.07
CA PHE A 187 3.79 -2.85 13.83
C PHE A 187 3.15 -4.23 13.93
N ARG A 188 3.77 -5.17 14.65
CA ARG A 188 3.22 -6.49 14.92
C ARG A 188 1.83 -6.46 15.58
N LYS A 189 1.49 -5.41 16.32
CA LYS A 189 0.17 -5.29 16.97
C LYS A 189 -0.95 -5.03 15.96
N THR A 190 -0.66 -4.40 14.83
CA THR A 190 -1.64 -4.01 13.81
C THR A 190 -1.57 -4.91 12.57
N ASN A 191 -0.37 -5.37 12.23
CA ASN A 191 -0.11 -6.32 11.14
C ASN A 191 0.92 -7.41 11.53
N PRO A 192 0.51 -8.46 12.27
CA PRO A 192 1.42 -9.51 12.72
C PRO A 192 2.03 -10.33 11.58
N ALA A 193 1.32 -10.45 10.45
CA ALA A 193 1.76 -11.25 9.31
C ALA A 193 2.95 -10.59 8.57
N ARG A 194 2.86 -9.29 8.31
CA ARG A 194 3.95 -8.53 7.66
C ARG A 194 5.09 -8.28 8.64
N ALA A 195 4.81 -8.06 9.93
CA ALA A 195 5.84 -7.95 10.96
C ALA A 195 6.72 -9.22 11.07
N GLU A 196 6.14 -10.42 10.93
CA GLU A 196 6.91 -11.67 10.91
C GLU A 196 7.91 -11.71 9.75
N ILE A 197 7.53 -11.18 8.58
CA ILE A 197 8.41 -11.12 7.41
C ILE A 197 9.53 -10.09 7.65
N LEU A 198 9.20 -8.90 8.17
CA LEU A 198 10.18 -7.87 8.53
C LEU A 198 11.21 -8.38 9.54
N GLU A 199 10.77 -9.09 10.58
CA GLU A 199 11.68 -9.71 11.56
C GLU A 199 12.62 -10.73 10.91
N GLY A 200 12.09 -11.55 9.98
CA GLY A 200 12.89 -12.51 9.23
C GLY A 200 13.96 -11.82 8.40
N ILE A 201 13.58 -10.81 7.62
CA ILE A 201 14.49 -10.00 6.80
C ILE A 201 15.56 -9.35 7.67
N TRP A 202 15.14 -8.73 8.78
CA TRP A 202 16.04 -8.02 9.69
C TRP A 202 17.09 -8.95 10.29
N LYS A 203 16.66 -10.12 10.75
CA LYS A 203 17.56 -11.14 11.30
C LYS A 203 18.53 -11.67 10.24
N GLU A 204 18.04 -11.99 9.04
CA GLU A 204 18.88 -12.44 7.93
C GLU A 204 19.97 -11.39 7.58
N TYR A 205 19.60 -10.11 7.61
CA TYR A 205 20.56 -9.02 7.40
C TYR A 205 21.57 -8.90 8.53
N GLN A 206 21.14 -8.99 9.80
CA GLN A 206 22.05 -8.97 10.95
C GLN A 206 23.04 -10.15 10.92
N ASP A 207 22.57 -11.33 10.53
CA ASP A 207 23.38 -12.54 10.45
C ASP A 207 24.36 -12.50 9.27
N ASN A 208 23.96 -11.95 8.12
CA ASN A 208 24.81 -11.85 6.94
C ASN A 208 24.45 -10.66 6.02
N PRO A 209 24.96 -9.46 6.32
CA PRO A 209 24.69 -8.24 5.55
C PRO A 209 25.08 -8.36 4.07
N SER A 210 26.09 -9.16 3.75
CA SER A 210 26.62 -9.29 2.39
C SER A 210 25.61 -9.89 1.39
N MET A 211 24.61 -10.64 1.86
CA MET A 211 23.54 -11.18 1.00
C MET A 211 22.62 -10.09 0.43
N PHE A 212 22.64 -8.90 1.04
CA PHE A 212 21.72 -7.81 0.71
C PHE A 212 22.36 -6.73 -0.17
N ILE A 213 23.66 -6.75 -0.44
CA ILE A 213 24.42 -5.66 -1.12
C ILE A 213 23.73 -5.11 -2.38
N ASN A 214 23.14 -5.97 -3.22
CA ASN A 214 22.47 -5.57 -4.46
C ASN A 214 20.93 -5.68 -4.41
N GLN A 215 20.35 -5.64 -3.21
CA GLN A 215 18.91 -5.75 -2.98
C GLN A 215 18.45 -4.62 -2.07
N ASN A 216 17.34 -3.96 -2.41
CA ASN A 216 16.65 -3.03 -1.51
C ASN A 216 15.68 -3.82 -0.61
N PHE A 217 15.57 -3.45 0.67
CA PHE A 217 14.69 -4.10 1.64
C PHE A 217 13.21 -4.07 1.24
N ALA A 218 12.73 -3.02 0.57
CA ALA A 218 11.38 -2.95 0.04
C ALA A 218 11.13 -4.01 -1.05
N ASP A 219 12.09 -4.22 -1.96
CA ASP A 219 11.99 -5.28 -2.97
C ASP A 219 12.02 -6.67 -2.32
N VAL A 220 12.89 -6.86 -1.33
CA VAL A 220 12.93 -8.11 -0.56
C VAL A 220 11.60 -8.35 0.14
N MET A 221 11.04 -7.33 0.79
CA MET A 221 9.74 -7.41 1.48
C MET A 221 8.62 -7.79 0.52
N ASN A 222 8.49 -7.07 -0.60
CA ASN A 222 7.52 -7.36 -1.65
C ASN A 222 7.64 -8.78 -2.20
N ASN A 223 8.87 -9.25 -2.43
CA ASN A 223 9.12 -10.61 -2.90
C ASN A 223 8.71 -11.67 -1.86
N ARG A 224 8.99 -11.43 -0.57
CA ARG A 224 8.61 -12.35 0.52
C ARG A 224 7.10 -12.39 0.75
N VAL A 225 6.43 -11.24 0.69
CA VAL A 225 4.96 -11.16 0.73
C VAL A 225 4.35 -11.95 -0.43
N ARG A 226 4.82 -11.70 -1.67
CA ARG A 226 4.35 -12.44 -2.86
C ARG A 226 4.58 -13.94 -2.73
N ALA A 227 5.76 -14.36 -2.27
CA ALA A 227 6.06 -15.78 -2.07
C ALA A 227 5.16 -16.43 -1.01
N LYS A 228 4.86 -15.71 0.08
CA LYS A 228 3.97 -16.19 1.14
C LYS A 228 2.52 -16.32 0.64
N VAL A 229 2.02 -15.31 -0.06
CA VAL A 229 0.69 -15.33 -0.69
C VAL A 229 0.60 -16.50 -1.67
N LYS A 230 1.57 -16.63 -2.58
CA LYS A 230 1.61 -17.72 -3.54
C LYS A 230 1.58 -19.09 -2.86
N GLY A 231 2.37 -19.29 -1.80
CA GLY A 231 2.36 -20.54 -1.04
C GLY A 231 0.99 -20.87 -0.44
N LEU A 232 0.32 -19.89 0.15
CA LEU A 232 -1.04 -20.05 0.70
C LEU A 232 -2.07 -20.40 -0.39
N VAL A 233 -1.96 -19.75 -1.55
CA VAL A 233 -2.83 -20.00 -2.72
C VAL A 233 -2.58 -21.39 -3.30
N ASP A 234 -1.32 -21.79 -3.47
CA ASP A 234 -0.94 -23.10 -4.00
C ASP A 234 -1.42 -24.24 -3.08
N ASP A 235 -1.25 -24.08 -1.76
CA ASP A 235 -1.71 -25.05 -0.77
C ASP A 235 -3.24 -25.20 -0.80
N PHE A 236 -3.96 -24.08 -0.83
CA PHE A 236 -5.42 -24.09 -0.93
C PHE A 236 -5.91 -24.69 -2.24
N ALA A 237 -5.30 -24.30 -3.37
CA ALA A 237 -5.62 -24.81 -4.70
C ALA A 237 -5.46 -26.34 -4.74
N LYS A 238 -4.36 -26.85 -4.16
CA LYS A 238 -4.12 -28.29 -4.05
C LYS A 238 -5.16 -28.99 -3.18
N GLU A 239 -5.48 -28.43 -2.01
CA GLU A 239 -6.49 -28.99 -1.10
C GLU A 239 -7.86 -29.09 -1.78
N TRP A 240 -8.28 -28.01 -2.45
CA TRP A 240 -9.60 -27.90 -3.07
C TRP A 240 -9.67 -28.43 -4.50
N CYS A 241 -8.55 -28.95 -5.03
CA CYS A 241 -8.42 -29.43 -6.40
C CYS A 241 -8.83 -28.38 -7.44
N VAL A 242 -8.33 -27.16 -7.29
CA VAL A 242 -8.51 -26.03 -8.20
C VAL A 242 -7.18 -25.75 -8.89
N GLU A 243 -7.22 -25.28 -10.13
CA GLU A 243 -6.01 -24.85 -10.83
C GLU A 243 -5.41 -23.59 -10.14
N PRO A 244 -4.12 -23.61 -9.75
CA PRO A 244 -3.52 -22.52 -8.97
C PRO A 244 -3.58 -21.15 -9.65
N GLY A 245 -3.30 -21.06 -10.95
CA GLY A 245 -3.31 -19.78 -11.68
C GLY A 245 -4.69 -19.14 -11.76
N ALA A 246 -5.74 -19.95 -11.94
CA ALA A 246 -7.12 -19.48 -11.92
C ALA A 246 -7.55 -18.98 -10.53
N LEU A 247 -7.05 -19.62 -9.46
CA LEU A 247 -7.30 -19.16 -8.09
C LEU A 247 -6.52 -17.88 -7.78
N GLU A 248 -5.26 -17.79 -8.20
CA GLU A 248 -4.43 -16.59 -8.08
C GLU A 248 -5.10 -15.39 -8.76
N PHE A 249 -5.51 -15.53 -10.02
CA PHE A 249 -6.21 -14.48 -10.77
C PHE A 249 -7.57 -14.11 -10.17
N PHE A 250 -8.26 -15.08 -9.55
CA PHE A 250 -9.50 -14.82 -8.83
C PHE A 250 -9.24 -13.98 -7.57
N ILE A 251 -8.18 -14.29 -6.82
CA ILE A 251 -7.78 -13.56 -5.60
C ILE A 251 -7.32 -12.14 -5.93
N GLU A 252 -6.56 -11.94 -7.01
CA GLU A 252 -6.10 -10.61 -7.46
C GLU A 252 -7.25 -9.64 -7.76
N THR A 253 -8.43 -10.16 -8.10
CA THR A 253 -9.62 -9.38 -8.46
C THR A 253 -10.75 -9.51 -7.44
N TYR A 254 -10.45 -10.08 -6.27
CA TYR A 254 -11.43 -10.37 -5.24
C TYR A 254 -11.81 -9.11 -4.48
N ASP A 255 -13.10 -8.79 -4.45
CA ASP A 255 -13.63 -7.68 -3.66
C ASP A 255 -14.29 -8.24 -2.39
N VAL A 256 -13.62 -8.07 -1.26
CA VAL A 256 -14.10 -8.55 0.05
C VAL A 256 -15.33 -7.80 0.57
N ASN A 257 -15.53 -6.56 0.12
CA ASN A 257 -16.63 -5.69 0.53
C ASN A 257 -17.89 -5.91 -0.31
N LYS A 258 -17.75 -6.61 -1.44
CA LYS A 258 -18.87 -6.97 -2.31
C LYS A 258 -19.86 -7.87 -1.58
N ASP A 259 -21.15 -7.67 -1.88
CA ASP A 259 -22.21 -8.51 -1.33
C ASP A 259 -21.93 -10.00 -1.65
N PRO A 260 -21.94 -10.92 -0.65
CA PRO A 260 -21.66 -12.34 -0.85
C PRO A 260 -22.62 -13.06 -1.82
N HIS A 261 -23.80 -12.49 -2.07
CA HIS A 261 -24.77 -12.98 -3.04
C HIS A 261 -24.48 -12.49 -4.46
N GLU A 262 -23.64 -11.47 -4.62
CA GLU A 262 -23.18 -11.02 -5.92
C GLU A 262 -21.97 -11.82 -6.41
N LYS A 263 -21.86 -11.87 -7.74
CA LYS A 263 -20.80 -12.61 -8.40
C LYS A 263 -19.49 -11.83 -8.39
N GLN A 264 -18.42 -12.50 -7.99
CA GLN A 264 -17.06 -11.97 -8.04
C GLN A 264 -16.52 -11.96 -9.48
N VAL A 265 -15.54 -11.10 -9.74
CA VAL A 265 -14.82 -11.11 -11.03
C VAL A 265 -14.13 -12.47 -11.20
N ASN A 266 -14.05 -12.98 -12.43
CA ASN A 266 -13.42 -14.27 -12.76
C ASN A 266 -14.02 -15.53 -12.11
N GLN A 267 -15.14 -15.43 -11.38
CA GLN A 267 -15.77 -16.57 -10.71
C GLN A 267 -16.15 -17.73 -11.66
N ASP A 268 -16.56 -17.44 -12.91
CA ASP A 268 -16.84 -18.49 -13.90
C ASP A 268 -15.58 -19.20 -14.39
N ALA A 269 -14.47 -18.47 -14.53
CA ALA A 269 -13.20 -19.04 -14.92
C ALA A 269 -12.69 -19.98 -13.81
N LEU A 270 -12.76 -19.53 -12.56
CA LEU A 270 -12.47 -20.34 -11.38
C LEU A 270 -13.31 -21.62 -11.34
N LYS A 271 -14.62 -21.51 -11.61
CA LYS A 271 -15.53 -22.67 -11.64
C LYS A 271 -15.14 -23.71 -12.68
N LYS A 272 -14.71 -23.27 -13.88
CA LYS A 272 -14.22 -24.16 -14.95
C LYS A 272 -12.88 -24.81 -14.58
N ALA A 273 -12.06 -24.08 -13.83
CA ALA A 273 -10.75 -24.52 -13.35
C ALA A 273 -10.80 -25.40 -12.09
N SER A 274 -12.00 -25.64 -11.53
CA SER A 274 -12.21 -26.46 -10.33
C SER A 274 -12.53 -27.91 -10.68
N ASN A 275 -11.84 -28.87 -10.05
CA ASN A 275 -12.01 -30.30 -10.33
C ASN A 275 -12.71 -31.04 -9.18
N ILE A 276 -14.05 -30.96 -9.17
CA ILE A 276 -14.89 -31.66 -8.20
C ILE A 276 -14.74 -33.19 -8.24
N ARG A 277 -14.39 -33.77 -9.39
CA ARG A 277 -14.21 -35.23 -9.50
C ARG A 277 -12.98 -35.67 -8.72
N GLU A 278 -11.91 -34.90 -8.79
CA GLU A 278 -10.69 -35.15 -8.03
C GLU A 278 -10.93 -34.96 -6.54
N TYR A 279 -11.55 -33.84 -6.15
CA TYR A 279 -11.85 -33.54 -4.74
C TYR A 279 -12.73 -34.62 -4.08
N ARG A 280 -13.67 -35.21 -4.83
CA ARG A 280 -14.54 -36.29 -4.35
C ARG A 280 -13.82 -37.59 -3.99
N LYS A 281 -12.59 -37.82 -4.49
CA LYS A 281 -11.82 -39.03 -4.15
C LYS A 281 -11.49 -39.07 -2.65
N THR A 282 -11.26 -37.92 -2.04
CA THR A 282 -10.99 -37.77 -0.61
C THR A 282 -12.22 -37.29 0.18
N HIS A 283 -13.20 -36.67 -0.50
CA HIS A 283 -14.44 -36.14 0.11
C HIS A 283 -15.70 -36.67 -0.59
N PRO A 284 -16.07 -37.95 -0.41
CA PRO A 284 -17.13 -38.60 -1.20
C PRO A 284 -18.51 -37.97 -1.02
N ASN A 285 -18.78 -37.34 0.13
CA ASN A 285 -20.09 -36.78 0.47
C ASN A 285 -20.27 -35.29 0.10
N ILE A 286 -19.27 -34.64 -0.51
CA ILE A 286 -19.31 -33.20 -0.82
C ILE A 286 -20.41 -32.83 -1.84
N GLY A 287 -20.80 -33.79 -2.69
CA GLY A 287 -21.98 -33.70 -3.55
C GLY A 287 -22.12 -32.39 -4.33
N LEU A 288 -23.28 -31.76 -4.23
CA LEU A 288 -23.59 -30.46 -4.84
C LEU A 288 -23.05 -29.25 -4.04
N LYS A 289 -22.61 -29.49 -2.79
CA LYS A 289 -22.17 -28.42 -1.88
C LYS A 289 -20.77 -27.90 -2.18
N TYR A 290 -19.97 -28.63 -2.95
CA TYR A 290 -18.57 -28.30 -3.27
C TYR A 290 -18.38 -26.85 -3.67
N TRP A 291 -19.18 -26.34 -4.62
CA TRP A 291 -19.01 -25.00 -5.14
C TRP A 291 -19.31 -23.90 -4.11
N GLY A 292 -20.39 -24.06 -3.34
CA GLY A 292 -20.72 -23.11 -2.28
C GLY A 292 -19.66 -23.09 -1.18
N LEU A 293 -19.19 -24.28 -0.77
CA LEU A 293 -18.15 -24.41 0.25
C LEU A 293 -16.80 -23.90 -0.25
N LEU A 294 -16.46 -24.09 -1.53
CA LEU A 294 -15.23 -23.55 -2.12
C LEU A 294 -15.22 -22.02 -2.01
N LEU A 295 -16.30 -21.35 -2.43
CA LEU A 295 -16.38 -19.89 -2.35
C LEU A 295 -16.35 -19.39 -0.90
N GLU A 296 -17.04 -20.06 0.01
CA GLU A 296 -17.00 -19.74 1.45
C GLU A 296 -15.58 -19.85 2.01
N ASN A 297 -14.86 -20.91 1.65
CA ASN A 297 -13.51 -21.14 2.15
C ASN A 297 -12.46 -20.26 1.46
N ILE A 298 -12.68 -19.83 0.20
CA ILE A 298 -11.85 -18.79 -0.42
C ILE A 298 -12.02 -17.46 0.33
N ARG A 299 -13.25 -17.09 0.70
CA ARG A 299 -13.49 -15.89 1.52
C ARG A 299 -12.77 -15.97 2.86
N LYS A 300 -12.85 -17.13 3.54
CA LYS A 300 -12.11 -17.38 4.79
C LYS A 300 -10.60 -17.26 4.60
N LEU A 301 -10.05 -17.91 3.57
CA LEU A 301 -8.64 -17.77 3.19
C LEU A 301 -8.26 -16.30 3.02
N TYR A 302 -9.08 -15.53 2.30
CA TYR A 302 -8.83 -14.13 2.06
C TYR A 302 -8.80 -13.34 3.37
N VAL A 303 -9.92 -13.32 4.11
CA VAL A 303 -10.08 -12.50 5.33
C VAL A 303 -9.09 -12.89 6.42
N GLU A 304 -8.87 -14.18 6.63
CA GLU A 304 -8.06 -14.65 7.78
C GLU A 304 -6.56 -14.66 7.50
N LYS A 305 -6.14 -14.83 6.23
CA LYS A 305 -4.73 -15.07 5.90
C LYS A 305 -4.15 -14.12 4.86
N LEU A 306 -4.91 -13.73 3.84
CA LEU A 306 -4.38 -12.93 2.73
C LEU A 306 -4.57 -11.43 2.95
N GLN A 307 -5.67 -11.02 3.58
CA GLN A 307 -6.05 -9.63 3.74
C GLN A 307 -4.92 -8.82 4.39
N LYS A 308 -4.38 -9.29 5.52
CA LYS A 308 -3.27 -8.63 6.21
C LYS A 308 -1.93 -8.67 5.48
N LEU A 309 -1.78 -9.55 4.49
CA LEU A 309 -0.58 -9.58 3.63
C LEU A 309 -0.72 -8.64 2.43
N LEU A 310 -1.93 -8.52 1.86
CA LEU A 310 -2.22 -7.77 0.64
C LEU A 310 -2.59 -6.32 0.90
N GLU A 311 -3.37 -6.07 1.94
CA GLU A 311 -3.69 -4.73 2.40
C GLU A 311 -2.51 -4.29 3.27
N CYS A 312 -1.72 -3.34 2.75
CA CYS A 312 -0.82 -2.55 3.56
C CYS A 312 -1.69 -1.83 4.57
#